data_AF-A0A645FAJ7-F1
#
_entry.id   AF-A0A645FAJ7-F1
#
_cell.length_a   1.000
_cell.length_b   1.000
_cell.length_c   1.000
_cell.angle_alpha   90.00
_cell.angle_beta   90.00
_cell.angle_gamma   90.00
#
_symmetry.space_group_name_H-M   'P 1'
#
loop_
_entity.id
_entity.type
_entity.pdbx_description
1 polymer ?
#
loop_
_entity_poly.entity_id
_entity_poly.type
_entity_poly.pdbx_seq_one_letter_code
_entity_poly.pdbx_strand_id
1 'polypeptide(L)'
;MFYITSFILGGAVLGWLFFWCSGDPFAQMSKGKSVSWVLLIGGIIVCLILMFFVKKFVLNRMLCQRTLYQTEARYNTKRVVFTAMLDTGNALYTIMGRRPVVLVNQTTIEKLMDDCVAKFLKECPSEQWFESLEACGDAGWLSRVQIIPYRAVGTNSLLLGFRPDILVIKTESGVIETDNVVLGLYRGELSNKDMYQALLHPAILKV
;
A
#
# COMPACT_ATOMS: atom_id res chain seq x y z
N MET A 1 9.26 2.72 26.53
CA MET A 1 7.82 3.05 26.35
C MET A 1 7.31 3.95 27.46
N PHE A 2 7.40 3.55 28.74
CA PHE A 2 6.96 4.38 29.89
C PHE A 2 7.49 5.83 29.87
N TYR A 3 8.80 6.04 29.73
CA TYR A 3 9.38 7.39 29.73
C TYR A 3 8.89 8.29 28.58
N ILE A 4 8.68 7.71 27.39
CA ILE A 4 8.18 8.46 26.23
C ILE A 4 6.72 8.87 26.47
N THR A 5 5.90 7.95 26.99
CA THR A 5 4.51 8.25 27.33
C THR A 5 4.40 9.29 28.43
N SER A 6 5.25 9.22 29.47
CA SER A 6 5.29 10.21 30.55
C SER A 6 5.75 11.58 30.04
N PHE A 7 6.73 11.62 29.13
CA PHE A 7 7.22 12.87 28.55
C PHE A 7 6.17 13.57 27.69
N ILE A 8 5.45 12.82 26.83
CA ILE A 8 4.38 13.39 25.98
C ILE A 8 3.23 13.91 26.83
N LEU A 9 2.78 13.11 27.80
CA LEU A 9 1.69 13.50 28.70
C LEU A 9 2.06 14.72 29.54
N GLY A 10 3.26 14.69 30.16
CA GLY A 10 3.77 15.80 30.96
C GLY A 10 3.95 17.07 30.13
N GLY A 11 4.53 16.95 28.94
CA GLY A 11 4.70 18.07 28.01
C GLY A 11 3.39 18.68 27.53
N ALA A 12 2.38 17.86 27.23
CA ALA A 12 1.06 18.34 26.83
C ALA A 12 0.34 19.08 27.96
N VAL A 13 0.38 18.53 29.18
CA VAL A 13 -0.21 19.18 30.38
C VAL A 13 0.52 20.48 30.69
N LEU A 14 1.86 20.48 30.69
CA LEU A 14 2.65 21.69 30.92
C LEU A 14 2.38 22.75 29.85
N GLY A 15 2.40 22.37 28.56
CA GLY A 15 2.11 23.30 27.46
C GLY A 15 0.72 23.91 27.56
N TRP A 16 -0.29 23.12 27.94
CA TRP A 16 -1.64 23.61 28.19
C TRP A 16 -1.70 24.59 29.39
N LEU A 17 -0.97 24.28 30.47
CA LEU A 17 -0.89 25.18 31.63
C LEU A 17 -0.23 26.51 31.27
N PHE A 18 0.89 26.50 30.52
CA PHE A 18 1.53 27.73 30.04
C PHE A 18 0.66 28.52 29.06
N PHE A 19 -0.20 27.85 28.29
CA PHE A 19 -1.12 28.53 27.38
C PHE A 19 -2.22 29.30 28.11
N TRP A 20 -2.74 28.77 29.23
CA TRP A 20 -3.87 29.36 29.94
C TRP A 20 -3.48 30.22 31.15
N CYS A 21 -2.35 29.91 31.81
CA CYS A 21 -1.88 30.68 32.95
C CYS A 21 -1.16 31.95 32.49
N SER A 22 -1.62 33.10 32.96
CA SER A 22 -0.88 34.37 32.85
C SER A 22 0.30 34.38 33.83
N GLY A 23 1.47 33.92 33.37
CA GLY A 23 2.72 33.83 34.14
C GLY A 23 3.15 32.39 34.42
N ASP A 24 4.29 32.21 35.08
CA ASP A 24 4.88 30.89 35.33
C ASP A 24 3.98 30.00 36.22
N PRO A 25 3.42 28.89 35.70
CA PRO A 25 2.60 27.95 36.46
C PRO A 25 3.32 27.39 37.68
N PHE A 26 4.64 27.19 37.62
CA PHE A 26 5.43 26.65 38.73
C PHE A 26 5.56 27.67 39.87
N ALA A 27 5.75 28.95 39.54
CA ALA A 27 5.76 30.05 40.51
C ALA A 27 4.38 30.32 41.15
N GLN A 28 3.29 30.00 40.46
CA GLN A 28 1.95 30.08 41.04
C GLN A 28 1.67 28.90 42.00
N MET A 29 2.14 27.71 41.64
CA MET A 29 2.00 26.51 42.46
C MET A 29 2.87 26.59 43.72
N SER A 30 4.08 27.17 43.64
CA SER A 30 4.93 27.42 44.82
C SER A 30 4.36 28.44 45.80
N LYS A 31 3.46 29.32 45.33
CA LYS A 31 2.69 30.27 46.16
C LYS A 31 1.43 29.64 46.78
N GLY A 32 1.28 28.31 46.70
CA GLY A 32 0.18 27.57 47.31
C GLY A 32 -1.15 27.62 46.52
N LYS A 33 -1.15 28.16 45.29
CA LYS A 33 -2.33 28.08 44.42
C LYS A 33 -2.42 26.69 43.80
N SER A 34 -3.52 25.98 44.05
CA SER A 34 -3.76 24.68 43.43
C SER A 34 -4.12 24.85 41.95
N VAL A 35 -3.60 23.93 41.12
CA VAL A 35 -4.01 23.84 39.72
C VAL A 35 -5.43 23.29 39.67
N SER A 36 -6.32 23.97 38.96
CA SER A 36 -7.70 23.50 38.79
C SER A 36 -7.72 22.16 38.06
N TRP A 37 -8.52 21.22 38.55
CA TRP A 37 -8.78 19.95 37.88
C TRP A 37 -9.27 20.12 36.44
N VAL A 38 -9.97 21.22 36.15
CA VAL A 38 -10.41 21.57 34.78
C VAL A 38 -9.21 21.80 33.85
N LEU A 39 -8.14 22.42 34.34
CA LEU A 39 -6.92 22.65 33.55
C LEU A 39 -6.17 21.33 33.29
N LEU A 40 -6.11 20.43 34.28
CA LEU A 40 -5.51 19.11 34.10
C LEU A 40 -6.28 18.27 33.07
N ILE A 41 -7.61 18.26 33.16
CA ILE A 41 -8.47 17.59 32.18
C ILE A 41 -8.27 18.19 30.78
N GLY A 42 -8.17 19.53 30.67
CA GLY A 42 -7.86 20.20 29.41
C GLY A 42 -6.53 19.73 28.81
N GLY A 43 -5.47 19.62 29.62
CA GLY A 43 -4.17 19.10 29.17
C GLY A 43 -4.23 17.65 28.67
N ILE A 44 -5.03 16.79 29.32
CA ILE A 44 -5.27 15.41 28.87
C ILE A 44 -6.01 15.40 27.53
N ILE A 45 -7.06 16.22 27.38
CA ILE A 45 -7.81 16.32 26.11
C ILE A 45 -6.87 16.77 24.98
N VAL A 46 -6.03 17.79 25.22
CA VAL A 46 -5.03 18.26 24.26
C VAL A 46 -4.04 17.13 23.91
N CYS A 47 -3.57 16.36 24.90
CA CYS A 47 -2.73 15.21 24.66
C CYS A 47 -3.39 14.17 23.75
N LEU A 48 -4.67 13.84 23.98
CA LEU A 48 -5.42 12.91 23.13
C LEU A 48 -5.57 13.43 21.70
N ILE A 49 -5.88 14.72 21.54
CA ILE A 49 -5.99 15.36 20.23
C ILE A 49 -4.64 15.30 19.49
N LEU A 50 -3.55 15.71 20.16
CA LEU A 50 -2.20 15.65 19.58
C LEU A 50 -1.83 14.23 19.15
N MET A 51 -2.09 13.22 19.99
CA MET A 51 -1.85 11.81 19.64
C MET A 51 -2.66 11.37 18.43
N PHE A 52 -3.92 11.79 18.31
CA PHE A 52 -4.74 11.51 17.13
C PHE A 52 -4.12 12.10 15.85
N PHE A 53 -3.69 13.37 15.88
CA PHE A 53 -3.05 14.01 14.75
C PHE A 53 -1.71 13.35 14.38
N VAL A 54 -0.86 13.06 15.36
CA VAL A 54 0.42 12.37 15.13
C VAL A 54 0.20 11.00 14.48
N LYS A 55 -0.74 10.21 15.00
CA LYS A 55 -1.07 8.89 14.41
C LYS A 55 -1.58 9.04 12.98
N LYS A 56 -2.53 9.94 12.74
CA LYS A 56 -3.20 10.14 11.46
C LYS A 56 -2.25 10.65 10.37
N PHE A 57 -1.41 11.63 10.68
CA PHE A 57 -0.62 12.35 9.67
C PHE A 57 0.83 11.88 9.57
N VAL A 58 1.45 11.45 10.67
CA VAL A 58 2.87 11.07 10.70
C VAL A 58 3.02 9.56 10.62
N LEU A 59 2.47 8.83 11.60
CA LEU A 59 2.74 7.41 11.74
C LEU A 59 2.17 6.59 10.57
N ASN A 60 0.92 6.83 10.19
CA ASN A 60 0.30 6.15 9.05
C ASN A 60 1.05 6.42 7.73
N ARG A 61 1.54 7.65 7.53
CA ARG A 61 2.31 8.01 6.34
C ARG A 61 3.66 7.31 6.30
N MET A 62 4.37 7.26 7.43
CA MET A 62 5.65 6.55 7.54
C MET A 62 5.49 5.04 7.37
N LEU A 63 4.46 4.44 7.95
CA LEU A 63 4.17 3.01 7.80
C LEU A 63 3.87 2.66 6.33
N CYS A 64 3.09 3.50 5.64
CA CYS A 64 2.81 3.31 4.22
C CYS A 64 4.08 3.45 3.36
N GLN A 65 4.97 4.39 3.66
CA GLN A 65 6.24 4.52 2.92
C GLN A 65 7.17 3.32 3.12
N ARG A 66 7.18 2.71 4.31
CA ARG A 66 7.98 1.50 4.60
C ARG A 66 7.48 0.25 3.87
N THR A 67 6.27 0.28 3.31
CA THR A 67 5.72 -0.84 2.55
C THR A 67 5.81 -0.62 1.04
N LEU A 68 6.40 0.47 0.55
CA LEU A 68 6.58 0.71 -0.88
C LEU A 68 7.91 0.16 -1.38
N TYR A 69 7.85 -0.63 -2.43
CA TYR A 69 9.00 -1.25 -3.08
C TYR A 69 9.05 -0.85 -4.55
N GLN A 70 10.24 -0.46 -5.00
CA GLN A 70 10.43 -0.24 -6.43
C GLN A 70 10.58 -1.58 -7.12
N THR A 71 9.68 -1.82 -8.07
CA THR A 71 9.51 -3.11 -8.74
C THR A 71 9.68 -2.93 -10.24
N GLU A 72 10.27 -3.92 -10.90
CA GLU A 72 10.42 -3.97 -12.35
C GLU A 72 9.89 -5.31 -12.85
N ALA A 73 8.96 -5.28 -13.79
CA ALA A 73 8.52 -6.47 -14.51
C ALA A 73 9.16 -6.49 -15.91
N ARG A 74 9.65 -7.65 -16.31
CA ARG A 74 10.26 -7.90 -17.63
C ARG A 74 9.44 -8.91 -18.40
N TYR A 75 9.29 -8.65 -19.69
CA TYR A 75 8.66 -9.56 -20.64
C TYR A 75 9.26 -9.33 -22.02
N ASN A 76 9.78 -10.40 -22.63
CA ASN A 76 10.54 -10.34 -23.87
C ASN A 76 11.68 -9.29 -23.77
N THR A 77 11.72 -8.32 -24.67
CA THR A 77 12.71 -7.23 -24.68
C THR A 77 12.24 -5.99 -23.93
N LYS A 78 11.01 -5.99 -23.40
CA LYS A 78 10.38 -4.86 -22.71
C LYS A 78 10.51 -4.99 -21.20
N ARG A 79 10.58 -3.84 -20.53
CA ARG A 79 10.57 -3.73 -19.08
C ARG A 79 9.70 -2.55 -18.65
N VAL A 80 9.01 -2.70 -17.53
CA VAL A 80 8.26 -1.61 -16.90
C VAL A 80 8.65 -1.52 -15.43
N VAL A 81 8.94 -0.30 -14.98
CA VAL A 81 9.25 -0.01 -13.57
C VAL A 81 8.04 0.67 -12.96
N PHE A 82 7.65 0.22 -11.76
CA PHE A 82 6.52 0.74 -11.01
C PHE A 82 6.74 0.61 -9.50
N THR A 83 5.97 1.37 -8.73
CA THR A 83 5.98 1.29 -7.27
C THR A 83 4.90 0.32 -6.82
N ALA A 84 5.27 -0.65 -5.98
CA ALA A 84 4.35 -1.63 -5.46
C ALA A 84 4.28 -1.57 -3.93
N MET A 85 3.09 -1.59 -3.36
CA MET A 85 2.89 -1.62 -1.92
C MET A 85 2.80 -3.07 -1.44
N LEU A 86 3.57 -3.46 -0.44
CA LEU A 86 3.40 -4.72 0.27
C LEU A 86 2.03 -4.73 0.95
N ASP A 87 1.17 -5.64 0.49
CA ASP A 87 -0.15 -5.85 1.05
C ASP A 87 -0.18 -7.17 1.82
N THR A 88 -0.12 -7.09 3.15
CA THR A 88 -0.19 -8.28 4.01
C THR A 88 -1.54 -8.99 3.94
N GLY A 89 -2.59 -8.33 3.43
CA GLY A 89 -3.91 -8.91 3.21
C GLY A 89 -4.06 -9.61 1.86
N ASN A 90 -3.11 -9.44 0.94
CA ASN A 90 -3.14 -10.13 -0.35
C ASN A 90 -2.81 -11.61 -0.16
N ALA A 91 -3.82 -12.46 -0.34
CA ALA A 91 -3.74 -13.91 -0.24
C ALA A 91 -4.00 -14.60 -1.60
N LEU A 92 -3.87 -13.88 -2.70
CA LEU A 92 -4.17 -14.38 -4.04
C LEU A 92 -3.06 -15.29 -4.54
N TYR A 93 -3.47 -16.49 -4.97
CA TYR A 93 -2.60 -17.47 -5.63
C TYR A 93 -3.24 -17.94 -6.92
N THR A 94 -2.40 -18.36 -7.86
CA THR A 94 -2.86 -19.04 -9.07
C THR A 94 -3.45 -20.41 -8.74
N ILE A 95 -4.48 -20.83 -9.49
CA ILE A 95 -5.05 -22.18 -9.36
C ILE A 95 -3.98 -23.21 -9.75
N MET A 96 -3.36 -23.01 -10.90
CA MET A 96 -2.32 -23.87 -11.43
C MET A 96 -0.96 -23.39 -10.92
N GLY A 97 -0.23 -24.25 -10.23
CA GLY A 97 1.13 -23.99 -9.73
C GLY A 97 1.22 -23.16 -8.44
N ARG A 98 0.09 -22.72 -7.85
CA ARG A 98 0.03 -21.93 -6.60
C ARG A 98 1.09 -20.82 -6.51
N ARG A 99 1.23 -20.04 -7.58
CA ARG A 99 2.14 -18.89 -7.63
C ARG A 99 1.50 -17.68 -6.94
N PRO A 100 2.24 -16.88 -6.18
CA PRO A 100 1.73 -15.64 -5.61
C PRO A 100 1.31 -14.67 -6.73
N VAL A 101 0.21 -13.94 -6.49
CA VAL A 101 -0.33 -12.97 -7.44
C VAL A 101 -0.07 -11.55 -6.95
N VAL A 102 0.61 -10.75 -7.78
CA VAL A 102 0.76 -9.31 -7.58
C VAL A 102 -0.34 -8.61 -8.34
N LEU A 103 -1.22 -7.86 -7.66
CA LEU A 103 -2.21 -7.04 -8.36
C LEU A 103 -1.51 -5.82 -8.94
N VAL A 104 -1.75 -5.50 -10.21
CA VAL A 104 -1.11 -4.38 -10.90
C VAL A 104 -2.15 -3.64 -11.71
N ASN A 105 -2.09 -2.31 -11.68
CA ASN A 105 -2.91 -1.45 -12.54
C ASN A 105 -2.73 -1.86 -14.00
N GLN A 106 -3.85 -2.03 -14.71
CA GLN A 106 -3.86 -2.37 -16.14
C GLN A 106 -2.94 -1.47 -16.97
N THR A 107 -2.97 -0.16 -16.72
CA THR A 107 -2.15 0.86 -17.41
C THR A 107 -0.64 0.65 -17.25
N THR A 108 -0.19 -0.04 -16.20
CA THR A 108 1.22 -0.39 -16.02
C THR A 108 1.57 -1.62 -16.85
N ILE A 109 0.68 -2.61 -16.91
CA ILE A 109 0.87 -3.82 -17.71
C ILE A 109 0.83 -3.50 -19.20
N GLU A 110 -0.05 -2.59 -19.65
CA GLU A 110 -0.10 -2.13 -21.06
C GLU A 110 1.27 -1.68 -21.59
N LYS A 111 2.07 -0.99 -20.77
CA LYS A 111 3.41 -0.50 -21.15
C LYS A 111 4.42 -1.63 -21.36
N LEU A 112 4.16 -2.80 -20.78
CA LEU A 112 4.98 -4.00 -20.93
C LEU A 112 4.60 -4.81 -22.17
N MET A 113 3.44 -4.55 -22.76
CA MET A 113 2.85 -5.33 -23.85
C MET A 113 3.18 -4.78 -25.23
N ASP A 114 3.00 -5.62 -26.25
CA ASP A 114 3.00 -5.20 -27.65
C ASP A 114 1.66 -4.56 -28.04
N ASP A 115 1.66 -3.80 -29.13
CA ASP A 115 0.55 -2.92 -29.50
C ASP A 115 -0.79 -3.66 -29.64
N CYS A 116 -0.78 -4.91 -30.14
CA CYS A 116 -1.99 -5.75 -30.21
C CYS A 116 -2.62 -5.97 -28.83
N VAL A 117 -1.81 -6.43 -27.88
CA VAL A 117 -2.27 -6.77 -26.52
C VAL A 117 -2.62 -5.50 -25.76
N ALA A 118 -1.81 -4.44 -25.88
CA ALA A 118 -2.09 -3.16 -25.22
C ALA A 118 -3.43 -2.56 -25.71
N LYS A 119 -3.70 -2.63 -27.02
CA LYS A 119 -4.97 -2.19 -27.61
C LYS A 119 -6.14 -3.03 -27.11
N PHE A 120 -5.99 -4.36 -27.11
CA PHE A 120 -7.00 -5.28 -26.57
C PHE A 120 -7.37 -4.95 -25.12
N LEU A 121 -6.38 -4.82 -24.23
CA LEU A 121 -6.61 -4.52 -22.82
C LEU A 121 -7.35 -3.18 -22.62
N LYS A 122 -7.02 -2.18 -23.44
CA LYS A 122 -7.61 -0.84 -23.37
C LYS A 122 -9.05 -0.79 -23.88
N GLU A 123 -9.32 -1.42 -25.02
CA GLU A 123 -10.60 -1.31 -25.72
C GLU A 123 -11.64 -2.33 -25.24
N CYS A 124 -11.25 -3.56 -24.89
CA CYS A 124 -12.15 -4.61 -24.44
C CYS A 124 -12.51 -4.43 -22.96
N PRO A 125 -13.80 -4.36 -22.55
CA PRO A 125 -14.24 -4.36 -21.15
C PRO A 125 -13.66 -5.53 -20.33
N SER A 126 -13.39 -5.33 -19.04
CA SER A 126 -12.77 -6.35 -18.18
C SER A 126 -13.61 -7.61 -18.06
N GLU A 127 -14.92 -7.47 -18.17
CA GLU A 127 -15.91 -8.55 -18.11
C GLU A 127 -15.84 -9.44 -19.36
N GLN A 128 -15.40 -8.88 -20.48
CA GLN A 128 -15.35 -9.54 -21.79
C GLN A 128 -13.94 -10.07 -22.13
N TRP A 129 -12.92 -9.79 -21.32
CA TRP A 129 -11.56 -10.25 -21.58
C TRP A 129 -11.50 -11.75 -21.82
N PHE A 130 -12.20 -12.54 -21.01
CA PHE A 130 -12.17 -14.00 -21.13
C PHE A 130 -12.85 -14.53 -22.39
N GLU A 131 -13.86 -13.82 -22.90
CA GLU A 131 -14.61 -14.19 -24.11
C GLU A 131 -13.88 -13.77 -25.38
N SER A 132 -13.08 -12.71 -25.30
CA SER A 132 -12.44 -12.07 -26.45
C SER A 132 -10.91 -12.22 -26.49
N LEU A 133 -10.33 -13.11 -25.67
CA LEU A 133 -8.88 -13.35 -25.62
C LEU A 133 -8.29 -13.64 -27.00
N GLU A 134 -9.00 -14.42 -27.82
CA GLU A 134 -8.57 -14.80 -29.18
C GLU A 134 -8.55 -13.62 -30.17
N ALA A 135 -9.16 -12.48 -29.83
CA ALA A 135 -9.15 -11.29 -30.68
C ALA A 135 -7.74 -10.69 -30.85
N CYS A 136 -6.79 -11.00 -29.94
CA CYS A 136 -5.38 -10.70 -30.16
C CYS A 136 -4.60 -11.97 -30.51
N GLY A 137 -4.00 -11.99 -31.70
CA GLY A 137 -3.23 -13.12 -32.22
C GLY A 137 -1.83 -13.30 -31.63
N ASP A 138 -1.53 -12.70 -30.47
CA ASP A 138 -0.23 -12.85 -29.80
C ASP A 138 -0.18 -14.17 -29.02
N ALA A 139 0.29 -15.22 -29.67
CA ALA A 139 0.43 -16.55 -29.08
C ALA A 139 1.37 -16.57 -27.86
N GLY A 140 2.39 -15.71 -27.83
CA GLY A 140 3.35 -15.61 -26.73
C GLY A 140 2.66 -15.12 -25.45
N TRP A 141 1.87 -14.05 -25.58
CA TRP A 141 1.08 -13.52 -24.48
C TRP A 141 -0.02 -14.49 -24.06
N LEU A 142 -0.80 -15.04 -25.01
CA LEU A 142 -1.89 -15.99 -24.72
C LEU A 142 -1.40 -17.21 -23.92
N SER A 143 -0.21 -17.72 -24.21
CA SER A 143 0.40 -18.87 -23.49
C SER A 143 0.77 -18.58 -22.02
N ARG A 144 0.79 -17.30 -21.63
CA ARG A 144 1.17 -16.80 -20.30
C ARG A 144 0.02 -16.18 -19.54
N VAL A 145 -1.15 -16.12 -20.15
CA VAL A 145 -2.37 -15.62 -19.54
C VAL A 145 -3.11 -16.76 -18.85
N GLN A 146 -3.72 -16.44 -17.71
CA GLN A 146 -4.49 -17.39 -16.92
C GLN A 146 -5.55 -16.68 -16.10
N ILE A 147 -6.59 -17.41 -15.72
CA ILE A 147 -7.67 -16.90 -14.88
C ILE A 147 -7.27 -17.01 -13.41
N ILE A 148 -7.47 -15.93 -12.65
CA ILE A 148 -7.26 -15.90 -11.20
C ILE A 148 -8.61 -15.60 -10.53
N PRO A 149 -9.19 -16.56 -9.80
CA PRO A 149 -10.39 -16.30 -9.03
C PRO A 149 -10.03 -15.42 -7.83
N TYR A 150 -10.80 -14.36 -7.61
CA TYR A 150 -10.69 -13.56 -6.39
C TYR A 150 -12.08 -13.32 -5.78
N ARG A 151 -12.09 -13.14 -4.46
CA ARG A 151 -13.31 -12.83 -3.72
C ARG A 151 -13.25 -11.37 -3.29
N ALA A 152 -14.10 -10.54 -3.89
CA ALA A 152 -14.46 -9.26 -3.30
C ALA A 152 -15.63 -9.49 -2.34
N VAL A 153 -15.78 -8.63 -1.33
CA VAL A 153 -16.90 -8.72 -0.39
C VAL A 153 -18.22 -8.60 -1.17
N GLY A 154 -18.95 -9.71 -1.27
CA GLY A 154 -20.25 -9.78 -1.94
C GLY A 154 -20.25 -10.31 -3.39
N THR A 155 -19.08 -10.50 -4.03
CA THR A 155 -18.99 -10.99 -5.41
C THR A 155 -17.81 -11.95 -5.63
N ASN A 156 -18.08 -13.08 -6.28
CA ASN A 156 -17.03 -13.90 -6.89
C ASN A 156 -16.65 -13.23 -8.22
N SER A 157 -15.39 -12.84 -8.35
CA SER A 157 -14.90 -12.12 -9.52
C SER A 157 -13.64 -12.78 -10.05
N LEU A 158 -13.36 -12.57 -11.34
CA LEU A 158 -12.22 -13.17 -12.03
C LEU A 158 -11.26 -12.06 -12.45
N LEU A 159 -9.96 -12.32 -12.33
CA LEU A 159 -8.90 -11.45 -12.83
C LEU A 159 -8.15 -12.14 -13.95
N LEU A 160 -7.78 -11.35 -14.95
CA LEU A 160 -6.82 -11.77 -15.95
C LEU A 160 -5.43 -11.72 -15.30
N GLY A 161 -4.78 -12.87 -15.20
CA GLY A 161 -3.40 -13.00 -14.75
C GLY A 161 -2.46 -13.12 -15.92
N PHE A 162 -1.34 -12.40 -15.89
CA PHE A 162 -0.27 -12.49 -16.87
C PHE A 162 1.04 -12.91 -16.18
N ARG A 163 1.70 -13.95 -16.69
CA ARG A 163 2.99 -14.41 -16.16
C ARG A 163 4.16 -13.71 -16.87
N PRO A 164 4.87 -12.78 -16.20
CA PRO A 164 6.05 -12.14 -16.76
C PRO A 164 7.21 -13.14 -16.85
N ASP A 165 8.32 -12.72 -17.49
CA ASP A 165 9.55 -13.51 -17.46
C ASP A 165 10.24 -13.41 -16.10
N ILE A 166 10.39 -12.18 -15.60
CA ILE A 166 11.04 -11.90 -14.31
C ILE A 166 10.33 -10.72 -13.65
N LEU A 167 10.17 -10.79 -12.34
CA LEU A 167 9.85 -9.69 -11.46
C LEU A 167 11.05 -9.39 -10.56
N VAL A 168 11.52 -8.15 -10.59
CA VAL A 168 12.65 -7.66 -9.80
C VAL A 168 12.13 -6.67 -8.76
N ILE A 169 12.45 -6.89 -7.49
CA ILE A 169 12.00 -6.05 -6.38
C ILE A 169 13.22 -5.51 -5.64
N LYS A 170 13.33 -4.19 -5.56
CA LYS A 170 14.37 -3.51 -4.80
C LYS A 170 13.93 -3.37 -3.35
N THR A 171 14.66 -4.00 -2.44
CA THR A 171 14.48 -3.95 -0.99
C THR A 171 15.66 -3.21 -0.35
N GLU A 172 15.54 -2.84 0.92
CA GLU A 172 16.66 -2.24 1.67
C GLU A 172 17.85 -3.20 1.81
N SER A 173 17.59 -4.51 1.86
CA SER A 173 18.58 -5.58 2.01
C SER A 173 19.19 -6.07 0.70
N GLY A 174 18.71 -5.59 -0.46
CA GLY A 174 19.19 -6.03 -1.77
C GLY A 174 18.09 -6.15 -2.82
N VAL A 175 18.34 -6.96 -3.84
CA VAL A 175 17.42 -7.17 -4.97
C VAL A 175 16.89 -8.60 -4.92
N ILE A 176 15.57 -8.75 -4.97
CA ILE A 176 14.90 -10.04 -5.11
C ILE A 176 14.47 -10.19 -6.57
N GLU A 177 14.88 -11.26 -7.24
CA GLU A 177 14.44 -11.60 -8.59
C GLU A 177 13.66 -12.91 -8.55
N THR A 178 12.48 -12.96 -9.19
CA THR A 178 11.66 -14.16 -9.23
C THR A 178 10.87 -14.28 -10.54
N ASP A 179 10.78 -15.49 -11.08
CA ASP A 179 9.92 -15.86 -12.21
C ASP A 179 8.64 -16.60 -11.75
N ASN A 180 8.57 -16.96 -10.46
CA ASN A 180 7.47 -17.70 -9.87
C ASN A 180 6.38 -16.76 -9.35
N VAL A 181 5.86 -15.92 -10.23
CA VAL A 181 4.85 -14.90 -9.90
C VAL A 181 3.90 -14.67 -11.07
N VAL A 182 2.69 -14.22 -10.79
CA VAL A 182 1.74 -13.78 -11.81
C VAL A 182 1.25 -12.37 -11.49
N LEU A 183 1.16 -11.52 -12.52
CA LEU A 183 0.62 -10.17 -12.41
C LEU A 183 -0.88 -10.21 -12.71
N GLY A 184 -1.72 -9.96 -11.71
CA GLY A 184 -3.17 -9.84 -11.87
C GLY A 184 -3.54 -8.44 -12.34
N LEU A 185 -4.17 -8.32 -13.50
CA LEU A 185 -4.60 -7.05 -14.09
C LEU A 185 -5.78 -6.50 -13.31
N TYR A 186 -5.64 -5.29 -12.76
CA TYR A 186 -6.70 -4.56 -12.08
C TYR A 186 -7.11 -3.32 -12.89
N ARG A 187 -8.38 -3.24 -13.29
CA ARG A 187 -8.97 -2.14 -14.08
C ARG A 187 -9.56 -1.04 -13.19
N GLY A 188 -8.77 -0.59 -12.21
CA GLY A 188 -9.15 0.51 -11.33
C GLY A 188 -7.91 1.20 -10.77
N GLU A 189 -8.12 2.17 -9.89
CA GLU A 189 -7.04 2.83 -9.18
C GLU A 189 -6.77 2.10 -7.86
N LEU A 190 -5.62 1.44 -7.77
CA LEU A 190 -5.16 0.87 -6.50
C LEU A 190 -4.78 1.95 -5.48
N SER A 191 -4.48 3.18 -5.92
CA SER A 191 -4.07 4.29 -5.07
C SER A 191 -4.69 5.60 -5.51
N ASN A 192 -5.49 6.23 -4.64
CA ASN A 192 -6.15 7.54 -4.90
C ASN A 192 -5.20 8.71 -5.20
N LYS A 193 -3.88 8.53 -5.05
CA LYS A 193 -2.84 9.56 -5.28
C LYS A 193 -1.65 9.03 -6.09
N ASP A 194 -1.84 7.93 -6.83
CA ASP A 194 -0.78 7.27 -7.62
C ASP A 194 0.51 6.96 -6.84
N MET A 195 0.40 6.78 -5.51
CA MET A 195 1.55 6.47 -4.66
C MET A 195 2.15 5.10 -4.99
N TYR A 196 1.34 4.20 -5.53
CA TYR A 196 1.71 2.88 -6.00
C TYR A 196 0.76 2.41 -7.10
N GLN A 197 1.27 1.56 -7.99
CA GLN A 197 0.54 0.98 -9.12
C GLN A 197 0.31 -0.53 -8.95
N ALA A 198 0.78 -1.11 -7.84
CA ALA A 198 0.66 -2.54 -7.58
C ALA A 198 0.57 -2.88 -6.09
N LEU A 199 -0.04 -4.04 -5.79
CA LEU A 199 -0.08 -4.67 -4.47
C LEU A 199 0.76 -5.96 -4.49
N LEU A 200 1.91 -5.93 -3.82
CA LEU A 200 2.82 -7.06 -3.68
C LEU A 200 2.24 -8.11 -2.73
N HIS A 201 2.35 -9.36 -3.15
CA HIS A 201 2.01 -10.51 -2.33
C HIS A 201 3.11 -10.75 -1.26
N PRO A 202 2.76 -10.95 0.03
CA PRO A 202 3.72 -11.01 1.12
C PRO A 202 4.65 -12.22 1.06
N ALA A 203 4.25 -13.30 0.40
CA ALA A 203 5.11 -14.46 0.18
C ALA A 203 6.33 -14.18 -0.71
N ILE A 204 6.31 -13.12 -1.53
CA ILE A 204 7.43 -12.81 -2.45
C ILE A 204 8.64 -12.25 -1.68
N LEU A 205 8.42 -11.57 -0.55
CA LEU A 205 9.49 -11.01 0.28
C LEU A 205 10.03 -12.00 1.32
N LYS A 206 9.48 -13.22 1.41
CA LYS A 206 9.89 -14.25 2.38
C LYS A 206 10.91 -15.24 1.80
N VAL A 207 11.55 -14.89 0.69
CA VAL A 207 12.55 -15.73 0.01
C VAL A 207 13.86 -15.70 0.78
#